data_AF-A0A2W1JKD2-F1
#
_entry.id   AF-A0A2W1JKD2-F1
#
_cell.length_a   1.000
_cell.length_b   1.000
_cell.length_c   1.000
_cell.angle_alpha   90.00
_cell.angle_beta   90.00
_cell.angle_gamma   90.00
#
_symmetry.space_group_name_H-M   'P 1'
#
loop_
_entity.id
_entity.type
_entity.pdbx_description
1 polymer ?
#
loop_
_entity_poly.entity_id
_entity_poly.type
_entity_poly.pdbx_seq_one_letter_code
_entity_poly.pdbx_strand_id
1 'polypeptide(L)'
;MHKIQRLFGLALIANILIIAPALAQGNAASFNPQALLRTSLEWVDSLGTLGFVAFIAIYVIATIAFLPGSVLTLGAGVVFDVIQGSICVFIGATLGASLAFLIGRYLARGWVSKRIAGNAKFNAIDQAVGREGFKIVLLTRLSPIFPFNLLNYGLGVTGVSFRDYILGCVGMIPGTIMYVYIGSLAGSIAMIGAEDQPTDPTVQWAIRIIGFIATVAVTLYVTRIARKALQEAVPETEVVSKMKVRS
;
A
#
# COMPACT_ATOMS: atom_id res chain seq x y z
N MET A 1 6.67 13.41 -26.96
CA MET A 1 5.69 13.51 -25.85
C MET A 1 4.41 12.70 -26.05
N HIS A 2 3.79 12.63 -27.24
CA HIS A 2 2.56 11.83 -27.46
C HIS A 2 2.71 10.29 -27.43
N LYS A 3 3.91 9.72 -27.69
CA LYS A 3 4.11 8.26 -27.65
C LYS A 3 4.10 7.68 -26.23
N ILE A 4 4.61 8.41 -25.24
CA ILE A 4 4.72 7.97 -23.84
C ILE A 4 3.35 8.00 -23.13
N GLN A 5 2.53 9.01 -23.40
CA GLN A 5 1.14 9.03 -22.93
C GLN A 5 0.26 7.96 -23.60
N ARG A 6 0.52 7.64 -24.87
CA ARG A 6 -0.14 6.52 -25.57
C ARG A 6 0.28 5.16 -25.04
N LEU A 7 1.53 4.96 -24.62
CA LEU A 7 2.02 3.74 -23.97
C LEU A 7 1.41 3.52 -22.57
N PHE A 8 1.24 4.60 -21.79
CA PHE A 8 0.55 4.57 -20.49
C PHE A 8 -0.95 4.29 -20.62
N GLY A 9 -1.59 4.97 -21.58
CA GLY A 9 -2.98 4.70 -21.97
C GLY A 9 -3.12 3.27 -22.45
N LEU A 10 -2.21 2.76 -23.29
CA LEU A 10 -2.24 1.38 -23.79
C LEU A 10 -1.98 0.33 -22.71
N ALA A 11 -1.15 0.57 -21.70
CA ALA A 11 -0.94 -0.40 -20.62
C ALA A 11 -2.12 -0.45 -19.62
N LEU A 12 -2.76 0.69 -19.36
CA LEU A 12 -3.91 0.80 -18.46
C LEU A 12 -5.21 0.39 -19.18
N ILE A 13 -5.35 0.75 -20.46
CA ILE A 13 -6.38 0.23 -21.38
C ILE A 13 -6.13 -1.25 -21.65
N ALA A 14 -4.91 -1.76 -21.84
CA ALA A 14 -4.68 -3.20 -21.96
C ALA A 14 -5.08 -3.94 -20.69
N ASN A 15 -4.78 -3.41 -19.49
CA ASN A 15 -5.27 -4.01 -18.25
C ASN A 15 -6.81 -4.01 -18.18
N ILE A 16 -7.49 -2.91 -18.52
CA ILE A 16 -8.96 -2.83 -18.51
C ILE A 16 -9.61 -3.65 -19.64
N LEU A 17 -9.01 -3.68 -20.83
CA LEU A 17 -9.47 -4.34 -22.06
C LEU A 17 -9.09 -5.83 -22.10
N ILE A 18 -8.23 -6.31 -21.20
CA ILE A 18 -8.03 -7.74 -20.95
C ILE A 18 -9.02 -8.21 -19.86
N ILE A 19 -9.28 -7.40 -18.83
CA ILE A 19 -10.22 -7.75 -17.74
C ILE A 19 -11.69 -7.72 -18.23
N ALA A 20 -12.08 -6.76 -19.07
CA ALA A 20 -13.48 -6.58 -19.50
C ALA A 20 -14.03 -7.68 -20.44
N PRO A 21 -13.35 -8.10 -21.53
CA PRO A 21 -13.83 -9.19 -22.37
C PRO A 21 -13.60 -10.56 -21.75
N ALA A 22 -12.64 -10.74 -20.83
CA ALA A 22 -12.44 -11.99 -20.09
C ALA A 22 -13.54 -12.24 -19.03
N LEU A 23 -14.15 -11.17 -18.51
CA LEU A 23 -15.36 -11.27 -17.66
C LEU A 23 -16.65 -11.36 -18.49
N ALA A 24 -16.67 -10.80 -19.72
CA ALA A 24 -17.86 -10.77 -20.58
C ALA A 24 -18.01 -12.01 -21.51
N GLN A 25 -16.90 -12.67 -21.87
CA GLN A 25 -16.89 -13.93 -22.62
C GLN A 25 -16.39 -14.99 -21.65
N GLY A 26 -17.24 -15.96 -21.27
CA GLY A 26 -16.94 -17.00 -20.26
C GLY A 26 -15.79 -17.97 -20.56
N ASN A 27 -14.73 -17.54 -21.25
CA ASN A 27 -13.50 -18.27 -21.49
C ASN A 27 -12.39 -17.76 -20.56
N ALA A 28 -12.44 -18.21 -19.30
CA ALA A 28 -11.36 -18.04 -18.32
C ALA A 28 -10.07 -18.85 -18.66
N ALA A 29 -9.99 -19.48 -19.83
CA ALA A 29 -8.91 -20.39 -20.21
C ALA A 29 -7.68 -19.70 -20.85
N SER A 30 -7.78 -18.44 -21.28
CA SER A 30 -6.67 -17.73 -21.96
C SER A 30 -6.04 -16.60 -21.14
N PHE A 31 -6.59 -16.25 -19.98
CA PHE A 31 -5.95 -15.32 -19.08
C PHE A 31 -4.92 -16.09 -18.25
N ASN A 32 -3.69 -16.16 -18.74
CA ASN A 32 -2.56 -16.70 -17.99
C ASN A 32 -1.88 -15.54 -17.25
N PRO A 33 -2.20 -15.30 -15.96
CA PRO A 33 -1.64 -14.16 -15.23
C PRO A 33 -0.13 -14.30 -15.06
N GLN A 34 0.38 -15.54 -15.13
CA GLN A 34 1.78 -15.89 -14.94
C GLN A 34 2.59 -15.53 -16.19
N ALA A 35 2.06 -15.82 -17.39
CA ALA A 35 2.67 -15.37 -18.65
C ALA A 35 2.71 -13.84 -18.76
N LEU A 36 1.62 -13.17 -18.35
CA LEU A 36 1.56 -11.71 -18.31
C LEU A 36 2.56 -11.12 -17.31
N LEU A 37 2.73 -11.75 -16.14
CA LEU A 37 3.73 -11.37 -15.16
C LEU A 37 5.14 -11.51 -15.74
N ARG A 38 5.47 -12.67 -16.33
CA ARG A 38 6.78 -12.96 -16.90
C ARG A 38 7.15 -11.99 -18.03
N THR A 39 6.27 -11.77 -18.99
CA THR A 39 6.52 -10.81 -20.09
C THR A 39 6.65 -9.37 -19.57
N SER A 40 5.91 -9.01 -18.52
CA SER A 40 6.04 -7.69 -17.89
C SER A 40 7.38 -7.55 -17.16
N LEU A 41 7.86 -8.60 -16.50
CA LEU A 41 9.16 -8.64 -15.84
C LEU A 41 10.31 -8.54 -16.84
N GLU A 42 10.29 -9.34 -17.91
CA GLU A 42 11.29 -9.31 -18.98
C GLU A 42 11.31 -7.94 -19.69
N TRP A 43 10.15 -7.32 -19.88
CA TRP A 43 10.05 -5.98 -20.45
C TRP A 43 10.59 -4.89 -19.51
N VAL A 44 10.31 -4.97 -18.21
CA VAL A 44 10.86 -4.01 -17.25
C VAL A 44 12.37 -4.17 -17.09
N ASP A 45 12.87 -5.39 -17.09
CA ASP A 45 14.32 -5.66 -17.06
C ASP A 45 15.01 -5.06 -18.30
N SER A 46 14.35 -5.13 -19.47
CA SER A 46 14.85 -4.52 -20.71
C SER A 46 14.89 -2.97 -20.70
N LEU A 47 14.18 -2.31 -19.79
CA LEU A 47 14.17 -0.85 -19.65
C LEU A 47 15.34 -0.32 -18.81
N GLY A 48 16.01 -1.17 -18.03
CA GLY A 48 17.11 -0.79 -17.14
C GLY A 48 16.81 0.46 -16.30
N THR A 49 17.68 1.47 -16.36
CA THR A 49 17.57 2.71 -15.56
C THR A 49 16.27 3.51 -15.80
N LEU A 50 15.69 3.42 -17.01
CA LEU A 50 14.44 4.10 -17.35
C LEU A 50 13.22 3.51 -16.62
N GLY A 51 13.25 2.21 -16.32
CA GLY A 51 12.20 1.54 -15.55
C GLY A 51 12.05 2.12 -14.15
N PHE A 52 13.17 2.38 -13.48
CA PHE A 52 13.20 2.99 -12.15
C PHE A 52 12.63 4.41 -12.14
N VAL A 53 13.02 5.25 -13.10
CA VAL A 53 12.53 6.63 -13.19
C VAL A 53 11.02 6.65 -13.46
N ALA A 54 10.53 5.80 -14.37
CA ALA A 54 9.11 5.67 -14.64
C ALA A 54 8.33 5.20 -13.41
N PHE A 55 8.85 4.20 -12.69
CA PHE A 55 8.23 3.71 -11.47
C PHE A 55 8.14 4.79 -10.39
N ILE A 56 9.21 5.54 -10.16
CA ILE A 56 9.23 6.66 -9.21
C ILE A 56 8.17 7.70 -9.60
N ALA A 57 8.08 8.07 -10.88
CA ALA A 57 7.07 9.01 -11.35
C ALA A 57 5.64 8.51 -11.13
N ILE A 58 5.38 7.23 -11.39
CA ILE A 58 4.09 6.59 -11.10
C ILE A 58 3.79 6.66 -9.62
N TYR A 59 4.75 6.31 -8.76
CA TYR A 59 4.58 6.32 -7.32
C TYR A 59 4.21 7.72 -6.81
N VAL A 60 4.89 8.74 -7.32
CA VAL A 60 4.59 10.15 -7.00
C VAL A 60 3.16 10.51 -7.40
N ILE A 61 2.78 10.23 -8.65
CA ILE A 61 1.43 10.53 -9.16
C ILE A 61 0.36 9.79 -8.35
N ALA A 62 0.59 8.50 -8.09
CA ALA A 62 -0.31 7.66 -7.31
C ALA A 62 -0.49 8.18 -5.88
N THR A 63 0.60 8.59 -5.23
CA THR A 63 0.57 9.18 -3.89
C THR A 63 -0.29 10.45 -3.86
N ILE A 64 -0.11 11.34 -4.85
CA ILE A 64 -0.89 12.58 -4.97
C ILE A 64 -2.36 12.26 -5.24
N ALA A 65 -2.63 11.29 -6.12
CA ALA A 65 -3.97 10.84 -6.51
C ALA A 65 -4.67 9.94 -5.47
N PHE A 66 -4.13 9.82 -4.25
CA PHE A 66 -4.68 9.01 -3.16
C PHE A 66 -4.75 7.50 -3.44
N LEU A 67 -3.97 6.98 -4.40
CA LEU A 67 -3.90 5.55 -4.66
C LEU A 67 -3.16 4.82 -3.51
N PRO A 68 -3.54 3.58 -3.17
CA PRO A 68 -2.85 2.80 -2.14
C PRO A 68 -1.40 2.48 -2.55
N GLY A 69 -0.44 3.08 -1.86
CA GLY A 69 0.99 2.85 -2.12
C GLY A 69 1.43 1.39 -1.95
N SER A 70 0.73 0.61 -1.10
CA SER A 70 1.01 -0.80 -0.85
C SER A 70 1.00 -1.65 -2.12
N VAL A 71 0.09 -1.38 -3.07
CA VAL A 71 0.02 -2.10 -4.35
C VAL A 71 1.29 -1.88 -5.17
N LEU A 72 1.75 -0.63 -5.23
CA LEU A 72 2.97 -0.27 -5.95
C LEU A 72 4.21 -0.82 -5.23
N THR A 73 4.26 -0.77 -3.91
CA THR A 73 5.37 -1.32 -3.12
C THR A 73 5.51 -2.83 -3.29
N LEU A 74 4.39 -3.58 -3.26
CA LEU A 74 4.40 -5.03 -3.55
C LEU A 74 4.83 -5.29 -4.99
N GLY A 75 4.29 -4.52 -5.95
CA GLY A 75 4.68 -4.62 -7.36
C GLY A 75 6.17 -4.34 -7.58
N ALA A 76 6.77 -3.40 -6.85
CA ALA A 76 8.21 -3.15 -6.92
C ALA A 76 9.04 -4.37 -6.51
N GLY A 77 8.59 -5.14 -5.51
CA GLY A 77 9.25 -6.37 -5.09
C GLY A 77 9.18 -7.49 -6.12
N VAL A 78 8.06 -7.57 -6.83
CA VAL A 78 7.90 -8.52 -7.94
C VAL A 78 8.86 -8.17 -9.09
N VAL A 79 9.12 -6.88 -9.33
CA VAL A 79 9.76 -6.37 -10.55
C VAL A 79 11.25 -6.05 -10.42
N PHE A 80 11.69 -5.46 -9.32
CA PHE A 80 13.03 -4.85 -9.20
C PHE A 80 13.90 -5.50 -8.11
N ASP A 81 13.56 -6.71 -7.67
CA ASP A 81 14.20 -7.35 -6.52
C ASP A 81 14.08 -6.53 -5.21
N VAL A 82 14.48 -7.11 -4.09
CA VAL A 82 14.27 -6.53 -2.76
C VAL A 82 15.07 -5.25 -2.57
N ILE A 83 16.33 -5.22 -2.97
CA ILE A 83 17.22 -4.07 -2.72
C ILE A 83 16.83 -2.88 -3.63
N GLN A 84 16.80 -3.08 -4.94
CA GLN A 84 16.54 -1.98 -5.87
C GLN A 84 15.08 -1.52 -5.80
N GLY A 85 14.14 -2.45 -5.62
CA GLY A 85 12.74 -2.16 -5.34
C GLY A 85 12.56 -1.32 -4.08
N SER A 86 13.26 -1.65 -2.98
CA SER A 86 13.19 -0.86 -1.74
C SER A 86 13.73 0.55 -1.91
N ILE A 87 14.86 0.72 -2.59
CA ILE A 87 15.45 2.04 -2.88
C ILE A 87 14.47 2.88 -3.72
N CYS A 88 13.89 2.29 -4.77
CA CYS A 88 13.00 3.02 -5.66
C CYS A 88 11.66 3.38 -5.03
N VAL A 89 11.08 2.47 -4.25
CA VAL A 89 9.89 2.78 -3.44
C VAL A 89 10.21 3.86 -2.43
N PHE A 90 11.35 3.79 -1.73
CA PHE A 90 11.70 4.80 -0.74
C PHE A 90 11.84 6.20 -1.36
N ILE A 91 12.50 6.31 -2.51
CA ILE A 91 12.64 7.57 -3.24
C ILE A 91 11.28 8.05 -3.74
N GLY A 92 10.52 7.20 -4.43
CA GLY A 92 9.20 7.55 -4.97
C GLY A 92 8.20 7.93 -3.88
N ALA A 93 8.19 7.20 -2.77
CA ALA A 93 7.33 7.48 -1.63
C ALA A 93 7.74 8.76 -0.92
N THR A 94 9.04 9.01 -0.74
CA THR A 94 9.53 10.26 -0.14
C THR A 94 9.16 11.46 -1.00
N LEU A 95 9.38 11.38 -2.33
CA LEU A 95 9.02 12.46 -3.26
C LEU A 95 7.51 12.69 -3.33
N GLY A 96 6.71 11.63 -3.44
CA GLY A 96 5.26 11.71 -3.49
C GLY A 96 4.67 12.26 -2.19
N ALA A 97 5.18 11.79 -1.05
CA ALA A 97 4.79 12.27 0.28
C ALA A 97 5.15 13.74 0.47
N SER A 98 6.34 14.15 0.01
CA SER A 98 6.79 15.54 0.03
C SER A 98 5.88 16.45 -0.79
N LEU A 99 5.52 16.03 -2.01
CA LEU A 99 4.60 16.78 -2.85
C LEU A 99 3.21 16.89 -2.21
N ALA A 100 2.66 15.79 -1.71
CA ALA A 100 1.38 15.79 -0.99
C ALA A 100 1.42 16.71 0.26
N PHE A 101 2.52 16.67 1.02
CA PHE A 101 2.74 17.56 2.16
C PHE A 101 2.78 19.03 1.74
N LEU A 102 3.51 19.38 0.67
CA LEU A 102 3.60 20.74 0.18
C LEU A 102 2.27 21.24 -0.38
N ILE A 103 1.52 20.38 -1.08
CA ILE A 103 0.15 20.67 -1.51
C ILE A 103 -0.73 20.97 -0.29
N GLY A 104 -0.69 20.14 0.75
CA GLY A 104 -1.40 20.40 2.00
C GLY A 104 -0.97 21.73 2.67
N ARG A 105 0.33 22.02 2.68
CA ARG A 105 0.92 23.22 3.30
C ARG A 105 0.51 24.51 2.60
N TYR A 106 0.53 24.53 1.27
CA TYR A 106 0.32 25.76 0.52
C TYR A 106 -1.12 25.94 0.03
N LEU A 107 -1.82 24.86 -0.32
CA LEU A 107 -3.19 24.95 -0.84
C LEU A 107 -4.23 24.78 0.27
N ALA A 108 -4.02 23.87 1.22
CA ALA A 108 -5.05 23.53 2.21
C ALA A 108 -4.90 24.30 3.54
N ARG A 109 -3.67 24.53 4.02
CA ARG A 109 -3.42 25.06 5.38
C ARG A 109 -4.13 26.38 5.65
N GLY A 110 -4.10 27.33 4.72
CA GLY A 110 -4.75 28.64 4.89
C GLY A 110 -6.27 28.54 5.05
N TRP A 111 -6.91 27.65 4.28
CA TRP A 111 -8.35 27.40 4.39
C TRP A 111 -8.70 26.64 5.68
N VAL A 112 -7.92 25.60 6.03
CA VAL A 112 -8.15 24.79 7.23
C VAL A 112 -7.96 25.64 8.49
N SER A 113 -6.89 26.43 8.56
CA SER A 113 -6.61 27.30 9.72
C SER A 113 -7.74 28.29 9.96
N LYS A 114 -8.31 28.91 8.91
CA LYS A 114 -9.48 29.80 9.04
C LYS A 114 -10.73 29.07 9.55
N ARG A 115 -10.98 27.85 9.05
CA ARG A 115 -12.17 27.07 9.41
C ARG A 115 -12.11 26.50 10.82
N ILE A 116 -10.90 26.30 11.35
CA ILE A 116 -10.64 25.63 12.63
C ILE A 116 -10.05 26.59 13.68
N ALA A 117 -9.94 27.89 13.37
CA ALA A 117 -9.34 28.92 14.24
C ALA A 117 -9.93 28.97 15.67
N GLY A 118 -11.21 28.63 15.83
CA GLY A 118 -11.89 28.58 17.14
C GLY A 118 -11.73 27.27 17.92
N ASN A 119 -11.05 26.25 17.38
CA ASN A 119 -10.93 24.94 18.02
C ASN A 119 -9.62 24.83 18.80
N ALA A 120 -9.71 25.05 20.12
CA ALA A 120 -8.57 24.95 21.03
C ALA A 120 -7.84 23.59 20.94
N LYS A 121 -8.57 22.49 20.68
CA LYS A 121 -7.98 21.15 20.55
C LYS A 121 -7.10 21.05 19.31
N PHE A 122 -7.52 21.63 18.18
CA PHE A 122 -6.70 21.63 16.97
C PHE A 122 -5.43 22.46 17.14
N ASN A 123 -5.53 23.65 17.76
CA ASN A 123 -4.36 24.49 18.02
C ASN A 123 -3.36 23.82 18.97
N ALA A 124 -3.84 23.10 19.99
CA ALA A 124 -2.99 22.31 20.87
C ALA A 124 -2.28 21.17 20.12
N ILE A 125 -3.01 20.46 19.25
CA ILE A 125 -2.43 19.41 18.39
C ILE A 125 -1.40 20.03 17.43
N ASP A 126 -1.72 21.14 16.78
CA ASP A 126 -0.83 21.81 15.82
C ASP A 126 0.51 22.22 16.48
N GLN A 127 0.45 22.80 17.68
CA GLN A 127 1.64 23.17 18.44
C GLN A 127 2.44 21.95 18.92
N ALA A 128 1.78 20.93 19.47
CA ALA A 128 2.44 19.70 19.90
C ALA A 128 3.12 19.00 18.71
N VAL A 129 2.43 18.95 17.57
CA VAL A 129 2.92 18.37 16.34
C VAL A 129 4.07 19.18 15.73
N GLY A 130 4.01 20.51 15.81
CA GLY A 130 5.08 21.38 15.34
C GLY A 130 6.37 21.29 16.16
N ARG A 131 6.28 21.11 17.49
CA ARG A 131 7.45 21.02 18.38
C ARG A 131 8.25 19.73 18.20
N GLU A 132 7.57 18.61 18.03
CA GLU A 132 8.17 17.28 17.92
C GLU A 132 8.00 16.69 16.50
N GLY A 133 8.01 17.56 15.48
CA GLY A 133 7.67 17.20 14.10
C GLY A 133 8.41 15.96 13.60
N PHE A 134 9.74 15.90 13.79
CA PHE A 134 10.54 14.76 13.34
C PHE A 134 10.11 13.46 14.01
N LYS A 135 10.01 13.47 15.35
CA LYS A 135 9.60 12.31 16.13
C LYS A 135 8.20 11.84 15.74
N ILE A 136 7.28 12.78 15.51
CA ILE A 136 5.90 12.46 15.13
C ILE A 136 5.85 11.84 13.74
N VAL A 137 6.53 12.41 12.75
CA VAL A 137 6.60 11.78 11.42
C VAL A 137 7.25 10.41 11.53
N LEU A 138 8.41 10.29 12.17
CA LEU A 138 9.13 9.03 12.34
C LEU A 138 8.23 7.93 12.96
N LEU A 139 7.60 8.23 14.11
CA LEU A 139 6.76 7.27 14.82
C LEU A 139 5.50 6.91 14.03
N THR A 140 4.89 7.87 13.35
CA THR A 140 3.71 7.61 12.50
C THR A 140 4.06 6.88 11.19
N ARG A 141 5.33 6.85 10.78
CA ARG A 141 5.80 6.00 9.67
C ARG A 141 6.12 4.58 10.13
N LEU A 142 6.71 4.44 11.32
CA LEU A 142 6.98 3.14 11.93
C LEU A 142 5.68 2.42 12.35
N SER A 143 4.68 3.21 12.75
CA SER A 143 3.38 2.69 13.18
C SER A 143 2.32 2.89 12.09
N PRO A 144 1.79 1.81 11.47
CA PRO A 144 0.83 1.89 10.37
C PRO A 144 -0.60 2.24 10.82
N ILE A 145 -0.75 3.11 11.81
CA ILE A 145 -2.06 3.52 12.37
C ILE A 145 -2.84 4.38 11.37
N PHE A 146 -2.16 5.18 10.55
CA PHE A 146 -2.79 6.15 9.67
C PHE A 146 -2.59 5.81 8.19
N PRO A 147 -3.62 6.00 7.35
CA PRO A 147 -3.48 5.88 5.91
C PRO A 147 -2.39 6.81 5.38
N PHE A 148 -1.43 6.27 4.62
CA PHE A 148 -0.24 6.97 4.15
C PHE A 148 -0.56 8.32 3.48
N ASN A 149 -1.52 8.32 2.55
CA ASN A 149 -1.90 9.52 1.79
C ASN A 149 -2.52 10.59 2.71
N LEU A 150 -3.46 10.21 3.56
CA LEU A 150 -4.13 11.13 4.48
C LEU A 150 -3.12 11.76 5.45
N LEU A 151 -2.19 10.96 5.97
CA LEU A 151 -1.13 11.43 6.86
C LEU A 151 -0.25 12.49 6.19
N ASN A 152 0.09 12.33 4.90
CA ASN A 152 0.92 13.27 4.16
C ASN A 152 0.28 14.66 4.06
N TYR A 153 -0.99 14.72 3.64
CA TYR A 153 -1.73 15.97 3.56
C TYR A 153 -2.04 16.56 4.93
N GLY A 154 -2.37 15.72 5.91
CA GLY A 154 -2.65 16.12 7.28
C GLY A 154 -1.45 16.80 7.93
N LEU A 155 -0.26 16.19 7.86
CA LEU A 155 0.98 16.80 8.35
C LEU A 155 1.37 18.06 7.57
N GLY A 156 0.99 18.15 6.29
CA GLY A 156 1.16 19.35 5.48
C GLY A 156 0.39 20.55 6.07
N VAL A 157 -0.78 20.30 6.64
CA VAL A 157 -1.63 21.34 7.25
C VAL A 157 -1.17 21.72 8.66
N THR A 158 -0.40 20.88 9.35
CA THR A 158 0.10 21.17 10.70
C THR A 158 1.38 22.01 10.70
N GLY A 159 1.93 22.27 11.89
CA GLY A 159 3.15 23.03 12.15
C GLY A 159 4.47 22.31 11.85
N VAL A 160 4.45 21.05 11.40
CA VAL A 160 5.68 20.29 11.10
C VAL A 160 6.56 21.04 10.09
N SER A 161 7.88 21.09 10.31
CA SER A 161 8.77 21.68 9.32
C SER A 161 9.01 20.69 8.15
N PHE A 162 9.22 21.19 6.93
CA PHE A 162 9.49 20.31 5.80
C PHE A 162 10.77 19.46 6.02
N ARG A 163 11.76 20.01 6.74
CA ARG A 163 12.99 19.30 7.10
C ARG A 163 12.70 18.10 8.00
N ASP A 164 11.93 18.33 9.07
CA ASP A 164 11.54 17.27 10.00
C ASP A 164 10.71 16.18 9.31
N TYR A 165 9.85 16.59 8.37
CA TYR A 165 9.05 15.68 7.55
C TYR A 165 9.93 14.75 6.71
N ILE A 166 10.89 15.29 5.96
CA ILE A 166 11.82 14.51 5.13
C ILE A 166 12.67 13.57 5.99
N LEU A 167 13.22 14.07 7.09
CA LEU A 167 14.02 13.25 8.01
C LEU A 167 13.18 12.12 8.62
N GLY A 168 11.93 12.41 8.98
CA GLY A 168 11.00 11.41 9.51
C GLY A 168 10.62 10.32 8.52
N CYS A 169 10.75 10.54 7.20
CA CYS A 169 10.50 9.51 6.18
C CYS A 169 11.44 8.31 6.32
N VAL A 170 12.60 8.44 6.98
CA VAL A 170 13.49 7.31 7.32
C VAL A 170 12.74 6.20 8.09
N GLY A 171 11.71 6.55 8.85
CA GLY A 171 10.85 5.57 9.54
C GLY A 171 10.08 4.64 8.61
N MET A 172 10.00 4.96 7.31
CA MET A 172 9.36 4.11 6.30
C MET A 172 10.25 2.96 5.85
N ILE A 173 11.56 3.00 6.08
CA ILE A 173 12.51 2.03 5.54
C ILE A 173 12.16 0.59 5.95
N PRO A 174 11.94 0.27 7.24
CA PRO A 174 11.64 -1.10 7.64
C PRO A 174 10.37 -1.64 6.98
N GLY A 175 9.31 -0.84 6.96
CA GLY A 175 8.05 -1.20 6.31
C GLY A 175 8.19 -1.34 4.80
N THR A 176 8.99 -0.48 4.16
CA THR A 176 9.26 -0.54 2.72
C THR A 176 9.96 -1.86 2.38
N ILE A 177 11.06 -2.18 3.07
CA ILE A 177 11.80 -3.42 2.84
C ILE A 177 10.90 -4.64 3.04
N MET A 178 10.11 -4.65 4.12
CA MET A 178 9.19 -5.77 4.41
C MET A 178 8.16 -5.96 3.30
N TYR A 179 7.49 -4.89 2.84
CA TYR A 179 6.48 -5.02 1.78
C TYR A 179 7.10 -5.40 0.43
N VAL A 180 8.24 -4.81 0.06
CA VAL A 180 8.96 -5.20 -1.16
C VAL A 180 9.40 -6.66 -1.07
N TYR A 181 9.90 -7.11 0.08
CA TYR A 181 10.26 -8.51 0.30
C TYR A 181 9.06 -9.46 0.12
N ILE A 182 7.90 -9.13 0.70
CA ILE A 182 6.66 -9.90 0.49
C ILE A 182 6.29 -9.95 -0.99
N GLY A 183 6.42 -8.83 -1.71
CA GLY A 183 6.20 -8.77 -3.15
C GLY A 183 7.14 -9.69 -3.94
N SER A 184 8.44 -9.66 -3.62
CA SER A 184 9.46 -10.52 -4.23
C SER A 184 9.20 -12.01 -3.98
N LEU A 185 8.81 -12.38 -2.75
CA LEU A 185 8.42 -13.75 -2.43
C LEU A 185 7.18 -14.18 -3.22
N ALA A 186 6.16 -13.33 -3.29
CA ALA A 186 4.95 -13.62 -4.05
C ALA A 186 5.24 -13.83 -5.54
N GLY A 187 6.11 -12.98 -6.12
CA GLY A 187 6.59 -13.13 -7.49
C GLY A 187 7.35 -14.44 -7.70
N SER A 188 8.28 -14.77 -6.79
CA SER A 188 9.09 -16.00 -6.87
C SER A 188 8.23 -17.26 -6.78
N ILE A 189 7.26 -17.31 -5.85
CA ILE A 189 6.34 -18.44 -5.70
C ILE A 189 5.46 -18.60 -6.95
N ALA A 190 5.00 -17.49 -7.53
CA ALA A 190 4.20 -17.51 -8.76
C ALA A 190 4.98 -18.07 -9.95
N MET A 191 6.30 -17.84 -10.00
CA MET A 191 7.20 -18.33 -11.05
C MET A 191 7.58 -19.80 -10.85
N ILE A 192 7.86 -20.25 -9.62
CA ILE A 192 8.13 -21.67 -9.33
C ILE A 192 6.91 -22.53 -9.67
N GLY A 193 5.71 -22.06 -9.31
CA GLY A 193 4.46 -22.69 -9.72
C GLY A 193 4.14 -22.60 -11.21
N ALA A 194 5.04 -22.09 -12.06
CA ALA A 194 4.88 -22.03 -13.51
C ALA A 194 5.76 -23.03 -14.27
N GLU A 195 6.88 -23.49 -13.69
CA GLU A 195 7.76 -24.48 -14.34
C GLU A 195 7.35 -25.93 -14.04
N ASP A 196 6.81 -26.20 -12.84
CA ASP A 196 6.38 -27.55 -12.39
C ASP A 196 4.85 -27.66 -12.21
N GLN A 197 4.04 -27.10 -13.14
CA GLN A 197 2.61 -27.44 -13.10
C GLN A 197 2.42 -28.87 -13.58
N PRO A 198 1.88 -29.78 -12.75
CA PRO A 198 1.49 -31.09 -13.23
C PRO A 198 0.49 -30.89 -14.38
N THR A 199 0.81 -31.46 -15.53
CA THR A 199 0.00 -31.36 -16.75
C THR A 199 -1.38 -32.01 -16.58
N ASP A 200 -1.57 -32.81 -15.53
CA ASP A 200 -2.84 -33.41 -15.14
C ASP A 200 -3.78 -32.38 -14.47
N PRO A 201 -4.93 -32.05 -15.10
CA PRO A 201 -5.93 -31.13 -14.56
C PRO A 201 -6.42 -31.51 -13.15
N THR A 202 -6.44 -32.80 -12.82
CA THR A 202 -6.94 -33.32 -11.54
C THR A 202 -6.02 -32.92 -10.39
N VAL A 203 -4.70 -33.00 -10.62
CA VAL A 203 -3.69 -32.62 -9.63
C VAL A 203 -3.68 -31.10 -9.43
N GLN A 204 -3.86 -30.32 -10.50
CA GLN A 204 -3.97 -28.86 -10.41
C GLN A 204 -5.17 -28.42 -9.57
N TRP A 205 -6.34 -29.05 -9.78
CA TRP A 205 -7.54 -28.78 -8.96
C TRP A 205 -7.38 -29.24 -7.52
N ALA A 206 -6.73 -30.39 -7.28
CA ALA A 206 -6.44 -30.87 -5.93
C ALA A 206 -5.56 -29.87 -5.15
N ILE A 207 -4.46 -29.39 -5.75
CA ILE A 207 -3.57 -28.39 -5.11
C ILE A 207 -4.35 -27.10 -4.78
N ARG A 208 -5.22 -26.62 -5.69
CA ARG A 208 -6.04 -25.42 -5.46
C ARG A 208 -7.05 -25.60 -4.33
N ILE A 209 -7.75 -26.74 -4.31
CA ILE A 209 -8.74 -27.07 -3.27
C ILE A 209 -8.05 -27.22 -1.92
N ILE A 210 -6.92 -27.93 -1.86
CA ILE A 210 -6.13 -28.10 -0.64
C ILE A 210 -5.63 -26.73 -0.13
N GLY A 211 -5.09 -25.89 -1.02
CA GLY A 211 -4.64 -24.54 -0.66
C GLY A 211 -5.77 -23.66 -0.16
N PHE A 212 -6.95 -23.76 -0.77
CA PHE A 212 -8.15 -23.04 -0.32
C PHE A 212 -8.60 -23.52 1.07
N ILE A 213 -8.68 -24.84 1.28
CA ILE A 213 -9.03 -25.43 2.59
C ILE A 213 -8.02 -25.00 3.66
N ALA A 214 -6.72 -25.05 3.36
CA ALA A 214 -5.67 -24.61 4.27
C ALA A 214 -5.83 -23.13 4.64
N THR A 215 -6.11 -22.27 3.64
CA THR A 215 -6.33 -20.83 3.86
C THR A 215 -7.54 -20.58 4.76
N VAL A 216 -8.66 -21.28 4.53
CA VAL A 216 -9.87 -21.18 5.35
C VAL A 216 -9.59 -21.67 6.78
N ALA A 217 -8.92 -22.81 6.93
CA ALA A 217 -8.59 -23.38 8.23
C ALA A 217 -7.68 -22.44 9.05
N VAL A 218 -6.63 -21.90 8.44
CA VAL A 218 -5.72 -20.93 9.08
C VAL A 218 -6.49 -19.66 9.47
N THR A 219 -7.32 -19.12 8.58
CA THR A 219 -8.12 -17.92 8.85
C THR A 219 -9.06 -18.13 10.03
N LEU A 220 -9.76 -19.27 10.09
CA LEU A 220 -10.65 -19.61 11.20
C LEU A 220 -9.87 -19.82 12.52
N TYR A 221 -8.71 -20.45 12.46
CA TYR A 221 -7.86 -20.69 13.62
C TYR A 221 -7.33 -19.37 14.22
N VAL A 222 -6.77 -18.49 13.38
CA VAL A 222 -6.30 -17.16 13.79
C VAL A 222 -7.45 -16.33 14.34
N THR A 223 -8.61 -16.34 13.68
CA THR A 223 -9.81 -15.62 14.16
C THR A 223 -10.27 -16.15 15.53
N ARG A 224 -10.22 -17.47 15.75
CA ARG A 224 -10.57 -18.08 17.04
C ARG A 224 -9.60 -17.66 18.15
N ILE A 225 -8.30 -17.67 17.88
CA ILE A 225 -7.29 -17.22 18.84
C ILE A 225 -7.48 -15.74 19.17
N ALA A 226 -7.62 -14.90 18.14
CA ALA A 226 -7.84 -13.46 18.33
C ALA A 226 -9.10 -13.20 19.17
N ARG A 227 -10.20 -13.90 18.89
CA ARG A 227 -11.44 -13.78 19.68
C ARG A 227 -11.26 -14.24 21.12
N LYS A 228 -10.55 -15.34 21.36
CA LYS A 228 -10.29 -15.86 22.71
C LYS A 228 -9.42 -14.90 23.51
N ALA A 229 -8.36 -14.36 22.91
CA ALA A 229 -7.48 -13.37 23.54
C ALA A 229 -8.22 -12.05 23.85
N LEU A 230 -9.14 -11.62 22.98
CA LEU A 230 -9.98 -10.44 23.24
C LEU A 230 -10.98 -10.67 24.39
N GLN A 231 -11.53 -11.88 24.51
CA GLN A 231 -12.43 -12.24 25.61
C GLN A 231 -11.71 -12.37 26.96
N GLU A 232 -10.47 -12.86 26.96
CA GLU A 232 -9.63 -12.94 28.17
C GLU A 232 -9.13 -11.56 28.64
N ALA A 233 -8.88 -10.62 27.70
CA ALA A 233 -8.38 -9.28 28.01
C ALA A 233 -9.46 -8.26 28.40
N VAL A 234 -10.74 -8.56 28.14
CA VAL A 234 -11.88 -7.71 28.52
C VAL A 234 -12.75 -8.47 29.52
N PRO A 235 -12.53 -8.36 30.83
CA PRO A 235 -13.48 -8.88 31.81
C PRO A 235 -14.81 -8.15 31.60
N GLU A 236 -15.89 -8.91 31.45
CA GLU A 236 -17.27 -8.39 31.41
C GLU A 236 -17.56 -7.62 32.71
N THR A 237 -17.25 -6.34 32.75
CA THR A 237 -17.68 -5.45 33.83
C THR A 237 -17.84 -4.05 33.28
N GLU A 238 -18.90 -3.83 32.48
CA GLU A 238 -19.64 -2.55 32.45
C GLU A 238 -20.81 -2.47 31.44
N VAL A 239 -21.14 -3.53 30.68
CA VAL A 239 -22.24 -3.41 29.69
C VAL A 239 -23.63 -3.63 30.32
N VAL A 240 -23.75 -4.31 31.47
CA VAL A 240 -25.06 -4.69 32.05
C VAL A 240 -25.58 -3.70 33.11
N SER A 241 -24.74 -2.87 33.72
CA SER A 241 -25.18 -1.99 34.84
C SER A 241 -26.00 -0.77 34.40
N LYS A 242 -25.76 -0.22 33.19
CA LYS A 242 -26.50 0.98 32.72
C LYS A 242 -27.90 0.70 32.16
N MET A 243 -28.27 -0.56 31.93
CA MET A 243 -29.64 -0.91 31.51
C MET A 243 -30.61 -1.14 32.68
N LYS A 244 -30.11 -1.40 33.90
CA LYS A 244 -30.97 -1.72 35.07
C LYS A 244 -31.33 -0.53 35.96
N VAL A 245 -30.75 0.66 35.71
CA VAL A 245 -31.02 1.89 36.50
C VAL A 245 -32.09 2.79 35.84
N ARG A 246 -32.73 2.33 34.76
CA ARG A 246 -33.77 3.09 34.03
C ARG A 246 -35.12 2.36 33.87
N SER A 247 -35.33 1.26 34.59
CA SER A 247 -36.64 0.60 34.70
C SER A 247 -37.23 0.80 36.08
#